data_AF-A0A7X8IVJ8-F1
#
_entry.id   AF-A0A7X8IVJ8-F1
#
_cell.length_a   1.000
_cell.length_b   1.000
_cell.length_c   1.000
_cell.angle_alpha   90.00
_cell.angle_beta   90.00
_cell.angle_gamma   90.00
#
_symmetry.space_group_name_H-M   'P 1'
#
loop_
_entity.id
_entity.type
_entity.pdbx_description
1 polymer ?
#
loop_
_entity_poly.entity_id
_entity_poly.type
_entity_poly.pdbx_seq_one_letter_code
_entity_poly.pdbx_strand_id
1 'polypeptide(L)'
;MKKSKKKNTNEKKAEELVLEGNYEEALKKYDELLERYEVINIKDKVEEMNFKIQNLKTIITSKNIEKKGDEFFREKKYPESLENYMNAKSEFLKIKGYNIEDLDAKIVTTHIELNTKEQMELLQIKAFKYEEEAAEMLKISKFAIAKEKMEVAKKIYTKMQMEQKSKEAQHKINEIDEIIKKGIKLNEASQLETEGDELATKREYEVAKLRYNRAKTMFFEVDMNVRAENVDIKIKDLDILKEYHKAVDFEILADSYYSNKNYKKALESYHAAKTMYEKLYKIREVIAVEEKIKKTKNKTKFLGVF
;
A
#
# COMPACT_ATOMS: atom_id res chain seq x y z
N MET A 1 33.25 5.53 -85.00
CA MET A 1 31.86 5.65 -84.52
C MET A 1 31.34 4.46 -83.67
N LYS A 2 32.18 3.65 -83.00
CA LYS A 2 31.76 2.55 -82.10
C LYS A 2 31.98 2.79 -80.59
N LYS A 3 32.56 3.94 -80.20
CA LYS A 3 32.86 4.26 -78.79
C LYS A 3 31.76 5.03 -78.04
N SER A 4 30.70 5.53 -78.70
CA SER A 4 29.62 6.29 -78.03
C SER A 4 28.48 5.43 -77.47
N LYS A 5 28.29 4.18 -77.95
CA LYS A 5 27.20 3.31 -77.45
C LYS A 5 27.50 2.64 -76.10
N LYS A 6 28.76 2.33 -75.79
CA LYS A 6 29.19 1.79 -74.46
C LYS A 6 29.21 2.86 -73.35
N LYS A 7 29.27 4.14 -73.76
CA LYS A 7 29.43 5.32 -72.89
C LYS A 7 28.15 5.66 -72.09
N ASN A 8 26.99 5.20 -72.56
CA ASN A 8 25.67 5.45 -71.96
C ASN A 8 25.15 4.25 -71.12
N THR A 9 25.95 3.18 -70.97
CA THR A 9 25.54 1.97 -70.24
C THR A 9 26.05 1.97 -68.79
N ASN A 10 27.21 2.57 -68.53
CA ASN A 10 27.81 2.57 -67.18
C ASN A 10 27.18 3.64 -66.27
N GLU A 11 26.83 4.81 -66.80
CA GLU A 11 26.13 5.86 -66.04
C GLU A 11 24.73 5.39 -65.64
N LYS A 12 23.98 4.81 -66.58
CA LYS A 12 22.67 4.17 -66.30
C LYS A 12 22.77 3.08 -65.23
N LYS A 13 23.81 2.25 -65.28
CA LYS A 13 24.05 1.23 -64.24
C LYS A 13 24.34 1.83 -62.87
N ALA A 14 25.11 2.93 -62.81
CA ALA A 14 25.34 3.64 -61.56
C ALA A 14 24.03 4.24 -61.01
N GLU A 15 23.19 4.78 -61.90
CA GLU A 15 21.86 5.30 -61.55
C GLU A 15 20.91 4.20 -61.08
N GLU A 16 20.89 3.04 -61.76
CA GLU A 16 20.16 1.83 -61.32
C GLU A 16 20.59 1.39 -59.93
N LEU A 17 21.91 1.32 -59.65
CA LEU A 17 22.44 0.97 -58.33
C LEU A 17 22.04 1.98 -57.25
N VAL A 18 21.94 3.28 -57.57
CA VAL A 18 21.43 4.29 -56.62
C VAL A 18 19.95 4.04 -56.31
N LEU A 19 19.13 3.73 -57.33
CA LEU A 19 17.71 3.43 -57.16
C LEU A 19 17.47 2.14 -56.36
N GLU A 20 18.37 1.16 -56.51
CA GLU A 20 18.36 -0.09 -55.74
C GLU A 20 18.91 0.07 -54.31
N GLY A 21 19.46 1.23 -53.95
CA GLY A 21 20.07 1.48 -52.65
C GLY A 21 21.50 0.90 -52.49
N ASN A 22 22.09 0.41 -53.57
CA ASN A 22 23.46 -0.13 -53.64
C ASN A 22 24.49 1.01 -53.75
N TYR A 23 24.47 1.92 -52.77
CA TYR A 23 25.19 3.19 -52.83
C TYR A 23 26.71 3.05 -52.90
N GLU A 24 27.30 2.07 -52.22
CA GLU A 24 28.76 1.84 -52.27
C GLU A 24 29.23 1.32 -53.63
N GLU A 25 28.42 0.50 -54.31
CA GLU A 25 28.72 0.01 -55.65
C GLU A 25 28.49 1.10 -56.71
N ALA A 26 27.42 1.91 -56.54
CA ALA A 26 27.18 3.09 -57.36
C ALA A 26 28.33 4.10 -57.25
N LEU A 27 28.90 4.29 -56.05
CA LEU A 27 30.01 5.21 -55.81
C LEU A 27 31.24 4.80 -56.62
N LYS A 28 31.63 3.51 -56.55
CA LYS A 28 32.72 2.96 -57.35
C LYS A 28 32.49 3.18 -58.86
N LYS A 29 31.25 3.04 -59.33
CA LYS A 29 30.89 3.24 -60.74
C LYS A 29 30.96 4.70 -61.17
N TYR A 30 30.59 5.65 -60.30
CA TYR A 30 30.78 7.07 -60.57
C TYR A 30 32.25 7.49 -60.54
N ASP A 31 33.06 6.96 -59.62
CA ASP A 31 34.50 7.20 -59.59
C ASP A 31 35.19 6.69 -60.88
N GLU A 32 34.85 5.47 -61.35
CA GLU A 32 35.31 4.93 -62.64
C GLU A 32 34.92 5.81 -63.85
N LEU A 33 33.77 6.49 -63.79
CA LEU A 33 33.29 7.40 -64.84
C LEU A 33 34.01 8.75 -64.77
N LEU A 34 34.23 9.28 -63.57
CA LEU A 34 34.97 10.51 -63.32
C LEU A 34 36.38 10.43 -63.91
N GLU A 35 37.16 9.40 -63.57
CA GLU A 35 38.51 9.18 -64.10
C GLU A 35 38.53 9.18 -65.64
N ARG A 36 37.54 8.54 -66.26
CA ARG A 36 37.43 8.51 -67.73
C ARG A 36 37.12 9.87 -68.32
N TYR A 37 36.28 10.67 -67.68
CA TYR A 37 35.92 12.02 -68.15
C TYR A 37 37.06 13.02 -67.96
N GLU A 38 37.86 12.86 -66.91
CA GLU A 38 39.09 13.64 -66.69
C GLU A 38 40.14 13.35 -67.77
N VAL A 39 40.40 12.07 -68.07
CA VAL A 39 41.37 11.67 -69.11
C VAL A 39 41.01 12.21 -70.50
N ILE A 40 39.72 12.31 -70.81
CA ILE A 40 39.24 12.85 -72.09
C ILE A 40 38.85 14.34 -72.03
N ASN A 41 39.12 15.01 -70.91
CA ASN A 41 38.99 16.45 -70.66
C ASN A 41 37.59 17.05 -70.97
N ILE A 42 36.51 16.38 -70.55
CA ILE A 42 35.13 16.89 -70.70
C ILE A 42 34.69 17.54 -69.38
N LYS A 43 34.96 18.83 -69.21
CA LYS A 43 34.77 19.59 -67.95
C LYS A 43 33.37 19.48 -67.36
N ASP A 44 32.32 19.72 -68.14
CA ASP A 44 30.93 19.69 -67.64
C ASP A 44 30.56 18.32 -67.04
N LYS A 45 31.09 17.23 -67.61
CA LYS A 45 30.85 15.87 -67.12
C LYS A 45 31.67 15.55 -65.87
N VAL A 46 32.87 16.11 -65.75
CA VAL A 46 33.68 16.02 -64.52
C VAL A 46 32.96 16.70 -63.36
N GLU A 47 32.42 17.91 -63.58
CA GLU A 47 31.64 18.63 -62.58
C GLU A 47 30.35 17.88 -62.18
N GLU A 48 29.62 17.34 -63.17
CA GLU A 48 28.43 16.53 -62.93
C GLU A 48 28.74 15.27 -62.09
N MET A 49 29.79 14.53 -62.43
CA MET A 49 30.17 13.32 -61.69
C MET A 49 30.65 13.65 -60.28
N ASN A 50 31.45 14.72 -60.11
CA ASN A 50 31.85 15.18 -58.79
C ASN A 50 30.63 15.51 -57.91
N PHE A 51 29.62 16.16 -58.46
CA PHE A 51 28.37 16.42 -57.76
C PHE A 51 27.63 15.13 -57.37
N LYS A 52 27.49 14.17 -58.30
CA LYS A 52 26.86 12.86 -58.02
C LYS A 52 27.61 12.08 -56.94
N ILE A 53 28.95 12.07 -56.99
CA ILE A 53 29.83 11.41 -56.01
C ILE A 53 29.68 12.03 -54.62
N GLN A 54 29.69 13.36 -54.51
CA GLN A 54 29.53 14.04 -53.23
C GLN A 54 28.16 13.75 -52.60
N ASN A 55 27.08 13.86 -53.36
CA ASN A 55 25.74 13.51 -52.88
C ASN A 55 25.70 12.07 -52.38
N LEU A 56 26.28 11.13 -53.13
CA LEU A 56 26.28 9.72 -52.76
C LEU A 56 27.09 9.42 -51.50
N LYS A 57 28.23 10.10 -51.30
CA LYS A 57 29.00 10.04 -50.04
C LYS A 57 28.19 10.56 -48.85
N THR A 58 27.44 11.65 -49.05
CA THR A 58 26.50 12.15 -48.03
C THR A 58 25.39 11.14 -47.73
N ILE A 59 24.81 10.48 -48.75
CA ILE A 59 23.80 9.42 -48.54
C ILE A 59 24.36 8.28 -47.70
N ILE A 60 25.54 7.77 -48.06
CA ILE A 60 26.19 6.66 -47.34
C ILE A 60 26.44 7.04 -45.88
N THR A 61 27.00 8.23 -45.65
CA THR A 61 27.29 8.74 -44.30
C THR A 61 26.00 8.87 -43.48
N SER A 62 24.96 9.46 -44.06
CA SER A 62 23.65 9.65 -43.42
C SER A 62 22.98 8.32 -43.08
N LYS A 63 23.03 7.34 -44.00
CA LYS A 63 22.51 5.98 -43.76
C LYS A 63 23.26 5.25 -42.65
N ASN A 64 24.56 5.46 -42.50
CA ASN A 64 25.33 4.89 -41.39
C ASN A 64 24.97 5.53 -40.04
N ILE A 65 24.70 6.84 -40.01
CA ILE A 65 24.20 7.52 -38.80
C ILE A 65 22.78 7.01 -38.47
N GLU A 66 21.91 6.89 -39.47
CA GLU A 66 20.56 6.32 -39.31
C GLU A 66 20.59 4.91 -38.72
N LYS A 67 21.48 4.03 -39.21
CA LYS A 67 21.67 2.68 -38.67
C LYS A 67 22.07 2.67 -37.19
N LYS A 68 22.95 3.59 -36.77
CA LYS A 68 23.29 3.75 -35.34
C LYS A 68 22.07 4.23 -34.53
N GLY A 69 21.26 5.12 -35.09
CA GLY A 69 19.98 5.51 -34.51
C GLY A 69 19.04 4.32 -34.31
N ASP A 70 18.97 3.41 -35.29
CA ASP A 70 18.19 2.16 -35.20
C ASP A 70 18.75 1.20 -34.14
N GLU A 71 20.07 1.13 -33.98
CA GLU A 71 20.73 0.35 -32.91
C GLU A 71 20.35 0.89 -31.53
N PHE A 72 20.52 2.19 -31.30
CA PHE A 72 20.12 2.83 -30.04
C PHE A 72 18.62 2.70 -29.76
N PHE A 73 17.78 2.77 -30.80
CA PHE A 73 16.34 2.57 -30.67
C PHE A 73 16.03 1.15 -30.16
N ARG A 74 16.63 0.12 -30.76
CA ARG A 74 16.47 -1.28 -30.32
C ARG A 74 16.96 -1.50 -28.90
N GLU A 75 18.01 -0.79 -28.48
CA GLU A 75 18.51 -0.79 -27.11
C GLU A 75 17.68 0.05 -26.13
N LYS A 76 16.60 0.69 -26.59
CA LYS A 76 15.73 1.61 -25.80
C LYS A 76 16.48 2.85 -25.26
N LYS A 77 17.58 3.21 -25.90
CA LYS A 77 18.35 4.43 -25.68
C LYS A 77 17.76 5.54 -26.57
N TYR A 78 16.53 5.94 -26.24
CA TYR A 78 15.74 6.85 -27.06
C TYR A 78 16.37 8.25 -27.23
N PRO A 79 17.03 8.86 -26.22
CA PRO A 79 17.75 10.13 -26.42
C PRO A 79 18.86 10.03 -27.47
N GLU A 80 19.72 9.01 -27.36
CA GLU A 80 20.83 8.76 -28.28
C GLU A 80 20.35 8.38 -29.68
N SER A 81 19.26 7.61 -29.76
CA SER A 81 18.58 7.29 -31.01
C SER A 81 18.06 8.55 -31.71
N LEU A 82 17.37 9.42 -30.98
CA LEU A 82 16.82 10.67 -31.49
C LEU A 82 17.91 11.61 -32.01
N GLU A 83 19.02 11.74 -31.26
CA GLU A 83 20.19 12.51 -31.68
C GLU A 83 20.76 12.00 -33.01
N ASN A 84 20.92 10.69 -33.16
CA ASN A 84 21.41 10.10 -34.41
C ASN A 84 20.42 10.31 -35.56
N TYR A 85 19.11 10.15 -35.36
CA TYR A 85 18.14 10.43 -36.41
C TYR A 85 18.10 11.91 -36.83
N MET A 86 18.21 12.85 -35.89
CA MET A 86 18.31 14.28 -36.19
C MET A 86 19.60 14.61 -36.97
N ASN A 87 20.73 14.01 -36.59
CA ASN A 87 22.00 14.16 -37.29
C ASN A 87 21.92 13.60 -38.72
N ALA A 88 21.34 12.42 -38.91
CA ALA A 88 21.10 11.84 -40.24
C ALA A 88 20.19 12.74 -41.10
N LYS A 89 19.13 13.31 -40.50
CA LYS A 89 18.21 14.24 -41.19
C LYS A 89 18.95 15.51 -41.65
N SER A 90 19.78 16.08 -40.79
CA SER A 90 20.59 17.26 -41.11
C SER A 90 21.50 17.01 -42.33
N GLU A 91 22.11 15.83 -42.41
CA GLU A 91 22.94 15.44 -43.56
C GLU A 91 22.10 15.19 -44.83
N PHE A 92 20.97 14.48 -44.75
CA PHE A 92 20.09 14.27 -45.91
C PHE A 92 19.52 15.57 -46.48
N LEU A 93 19.24 16.58 -45.65
CA LEU A 93 18.76 17.89 -46.09
C LEU A 93 19.78 18.68 -46.94
N LYS A 94 21.07 18.31 -46.91
CA LYS A 94 22.09 18.87 -47.82
C LYS A 94 21.88 18.40 -49.26
N ILE A 95 21.14 17.31 -49.47
CA ILE A 95 20.85 16.73 -50.78
C ILE A 95 19.46 17.21 -51.23
N LYS A 96 19.43 18.09 -52.23
CA LYS A 96 18.19 18.64 -52.76
C LYS A 96 17.28 17.54 -53.31
N GLY A 97 16.07 17.44 -52.76
CA GLY A 97 15.02 16.52 -53.25
C GLY A 97 15.16 15.07 -52.76
N TYR A 98 16.03 14.78 -51.77
CA TYR A 98 16.08 13.47 -51.14
C TYR A 98 14.83 13.24 -50.27
N ASN A 99 14.21 12.05 -50.35
CA ASN A 99 13.05 11.72 -49.53
C ASN A 99 13.50 11.33 -48.10
N ILE A 100 12.95 12.02 -47.09
CA ILE A 100 13.24 11.80 -45.67
C ILE A 100 12.01 11.36 -44.86
N GLU A 101 10.89 11.05 -45.50
CA GLU A 101 9.63 10.69 -44.83
C GLU A 101 9.80 9.53 -43.84
N ASP A 102 10.52 8.48 -44.24
CA ASP A 102 10.81 7.32 -43.37
C ASP A 102 11.61 7.73 -42.12
N LEU A 103 12.56 8.66 -42.28
CA LEU A 103 13.38 9.15 -41.16
C LEU A 103 12.56 10.06 -40.24
N ASP A 104 11.66 10.87 -40.79
CA ASP A 104 10.73 11.69 -40.02
C ASP A 104 9.77 10.82 -39.21
N ALA A 105 9.27 9.72 -39.79
CA ALA A 105 8.47 8.75 -39.06
C ALA A 105 9.26 8.14 -37.88
N LYS A 106 10.52 7.74 -38.09
CA LYS A 106 11.39 7.23 -37.02
C LYS A 106 11.59 8.27 -35.90
N ILE A 107 11.86 9.54 -36.24
CA ILE A 107 12.00 10.64 -35.26
C ILE A 107 10.74 10.79 -34.41
N VAL A 108 9.56 10.82 -35.05
CA VAL A 108 8.28 10.94 -34.36
C VAL A 108 8.06 9.75 -33.42
N THR A 109 8.29 8.52 -33.90
CA THR A 109 8.17 7.31 -33.07
C THR A 109 9.11 7.35 -31.86
N THR A 110 10.38 7.70 -32.04
CA THR A 110 11.34 7.82 -30.92
C THR A 110 10.93 8.88 -29.91
N HIS A 111 10.36 10.00 -30.36
CA HIS A 111 9.86 11.04 -29.46
C HIS A 111 8.68 10.56 -28.60
N ILE A 112 7.75 9.79 -29.20
CA ILE A 112 6.62 9.17 -28.47
C ILE A 112 7.12 8.19 -27.41
N GLU A 113 8.08 7.34 -27.75
CA GLU A 113 8.67 6.36 -26.85
C GLU A 113 9.41 7.03 -25.68
N LEU A 114 10.21 8.07 -25.96
CA LEU A 114 10.91 8.84 -24.94
C LEU A 114 9.94 9.46 -23.93
N ASN A 115 8.90 10.16 -24.42
CA ASN A 115 7.88 10.77 -23.57
C ASN A 115 7.14 9.72 -22.72
N THR A 116 6.91 8.52 -23.26
CA THR A 116 6.28 7.42 -22.52
C THR A 116 7.18 6.93 -21.39
N LYS A 117 8.49 6.80 -21.63
CA LYS A 117 9.49 6.42 -20.62
C LYS A 117 9.54 7.44 -19.47
N GLU A 118 9.63 8.73 -19.78
CA GLU A 118 9.67 9.80 -18.77
C GLU A 118 8.40 9.81 -17.90
N GLN A 119 7.22 9.62 -18.50
CA GLN A 119 5.96 9.51 -17.74
C GLN A 119 5.95 8.31 -16.79
N MET A 120 6.52 7.17 -17.21
CA MET A 120 6.62 5.98 -16.39
C MET A 120 7.60 6.16 -15.23
N GLU A 121 8.75 6.80 -15.46
CA GLU A 121 9.71 7.14 -14.40
C GLU A 121 9.09 8.09 -13.35
N LEU A 122 8.35 9.11 -13.80
CA LEU A 122 7.65 10.03 -12.90
C LEU A 122 6.58 9.31 -12.05
N LEU A 123 5.83 8.38 -12.66
CA LEU A 123 4.88 7.54 -11.92
C LEU A 123 5.59 6.68 -10.89
N GLN A 124 6.76 6.12 -11.23
CA GLN A 124 7.57 5.33 -10.30
C GLN A 124 7.97 6.14 -9.07
N ILE A 125 8.53 7.33 -9.27
CA ILE A 125 8.93 8.25 -8.19
C ILE A 125 7.72 8.59 -7.31
N LYS A 126 6.57 8.85 -7.92
CA LYS A 126 5.33 9.15 -7.20
C LYS A 126 4.88 7.97 -6.33
N ALA A 127 4.96 6.74 -6.84
CA ALA A 127 4.62 5.54 -6.07
C ALA A 127 5.55 5.36 -4.87
N PHE A 128 6.86 5.53 -5.06
CA PHE A 128 7.84 5.48 -3.96
C PHE A 128 7.57 6.53 -2.88
N LYS A 129 7.25 7.76 -3.26
CA LYS A 129 6.90 8.81 -2.30
C LYS A 129 5.69 8.42 -1.44
N TYR A 130 4.67 7.79 -2.03
CA TYR A 130 3.54 7.28 -1.25
C TYR A 130 3.93 6.12 -0.31
N GLU A 131 4.91 5.29 -0.68
CA GLU A 131 5.55 4.30 0.21
C GLU A 131 6.19 4.94 1.44
N GLU A 132 6.98 5.98 1.24
CA GLU A 132 7.62 6.71 2.33
C GLU A 132 6.58 7.42 3.22
N GLU A 133 5.61 8.10 2.63
CA GLU A 133 4.53 8.77 3.37
C GLU A 133 3.73 7.76 4.23
N ALA A 134 3.41 6.57 3.71
CA ALA A 134 2.73 5.55 4.50
C ALA A 134 3.59 5.07 5.67
N ALA A 135 4.89 4.86 5.46
CA ALA A 135 5.81 4.44 6.51
C ALA A 135 5.89 5.49 7.64
N GLU A 136 5.90 6.78 7.30
CA GLU A 136 5.83 7.85 8.31
C GLU A 136 4.50 7.85 9.07
N MET A 137 3.37 7.67 8.37
CA MET A 137 2.06 7.56 9.02
C MET A 137 1.97 6.36 9.98
N LEU A 138 2.61 5.24 9.65
CA LEU A 138 2.68 4.07 10.54
C LEU A 138 3.43 4.37 11.83
N LYS A 139 4.55 5.10 11.78
CA LYS A 139 5.34 5.49 12.98
C LYS A 139 4.51 6.30 13.97
N ILE A 140 3.59 7.13 13.47
CA ILE A 140 2.68 7.94 14.29
C ILE A 140 1.29 7.31 14.47
N SER A 141 1.14 6.00 14.22
CA SER A 141 -0.10 5.23 14.39
C SER A 141 -1.32 5.76 13.60
N LYS A 142 -1.11 6.50 12.51
CA LYS A 142 -2.16 6.95 11.59
C LYS A 142 -2.46 5.89 10.51
N PHE A 143 -2.94 4.73 10.95
CA PHE A 143 -3.10 3.53 10.11
C PHE A 143 -4.02 3.73 8.90
N ALA A 144 -5.15 4.44 9.06
CA ALA A 144 -6.07 4.70 7.96
C ALA A 144 -5.42 5.50 6.82
N ILE A 145 -4.65 6.54 7.17
CA ILE A 145 -3.93 7.35 6.19
C ILE A 145 -2.80 6.53 5.56
N ALA A 146 -2.07 5.73 6.35
CA ALA A 146 -1.04 4.84 5.82
C ALA A 146 -1.61 3.87 4.77
N LYS A 147 -2.79 3.29 5.03
CA LYS A 147 -3.50 2.42 4.09
C LYS A 147 -3.85 3.15 2.80
N GLU A 148 -4.48 4.32 2.88
CA GLU A 148 -4.85 5.11 1.69
C GLU A 148 -3.62 5.39 0.81
N LYS A 149 -2.50 5.77 1.42
CA LYS A 149 -1.24 6.02 0.71
C LYS A 149 -0.75 4.75 0.00
N MET A 150 -0.87 3.58 0.64
CA MET A 150 -0.50 2.29 0.03
C MET A 150 -1.43 1.86 -1.09
N GLU A 151 -2.72 2.13 -0.99
CA GLU A 151 -3.65 1.88 -2.08
C GLU A 151 -3.31 2.74 -3.31
N VAL A 152 -2.89 3.99 -3.10
CA VAL A 152 -2.46 4.86 -4.21
C VAL A 152 -1.17 4.33 -4.84
N ALA A 153 -0.15 3.97 -4.04
CA ALA A 153 1.09 3.37 -4.55
C ALA A 153 0.80 2.10 -5.37
N LYS A 154 -0.03 1.19 -4.84
CA LYS A 154 -0.46 -0.03 -5.53
C LYS A 154 -1.12 0.26 -6.88
N LYS A 155 -2.07 1.20 -6.93
CA LYS A 155 -2.76 1.60 -8.17
C LYS A 155 -1.77 2.09 -9.22
N ILE A 156 -0.75 2.85 -8.82
CA ILE A 156 0.30 3.31 -9.73
C ILE A 156 1.12 2.13 -10.25
N TYR A 157 1.56 1.22 -9.38
CA TYR A 157 2.30 0.02 -9.81
C TYR A 157 1.48 -0.88 -10.75
N THR A 158 0.18 -1.03 -10.51
CA THR A 158 -0.71 -1.76 -11.42
C THR A 158 -0.77 -1.09 -12.80
N LYS A 159 -0.91 0.24 -12.85
CA LYS A 159 -0.89 1.02 -14.12
C LYS A 159 0.43 0.83 -14.87
N MET A 160 1.54 0.75 -14.13
CA MET A 160 2.87 0.53 -14.68
C MET A 160 3.18 -0.94 -14.99
N GLN A 161 2.24 -1.87 -14.77
CA GLN A 161 2.42 -3.32 -14.94
C GLN A 161 3.55 -3.90 -14.06
N MET A 162 3.86 -3.26 -12.92
CA MET A 162 4.85 -3.73 -11.96
C MET A 162 4.22 -4.71 -10.96
N GLU A 163 3.96 -5.95 -11.41
CA GLU A 163 3.21 -6.94 -10.63
C GLU A 163 3.80 -7.21 -9.24
N GLN A 164 5.12 -7.38 -9.16
CA GLN A 164 5.80 -7.70 -7.89
C GLN A 164 5.60 -6.57 -6.86
N LYS A 165 5.82 -5.32 -7.28
CA LYS A 165 5.60 -4.13 -6.43
C LYS A 165 4.14 -3.97 -6.04
N SER A 166 3.21 -4.25 -6.95
CA SER A 166 1.78 -4.24 -6.65
C SER A 166 1.40 -5.30 -5.60
N LYS A 167 2.00 -6.49 -5.65
CA LYS A 167 1.78 -7.56 -4.65
C LYS A 167 2.38 -7.18 -3.29
N GLU A 168 3.60 -6.62 -3.26
CA GLU A 168 4.23 -6.09 -2.04
C GLU A 168 3.37 -5.02 -1.37
N ALA A 169 2.87 -4.04 -2.15
CA ALA A 169 1.98 -3.01 -1.63
C ALA A 169 0.67 -3.60 -1.09
N GLN A 170 0.09 -4.62 -1.76
CA GLN A 170 -1.09 -5.31 -1.25
C GLN A 170 -0.83 -6.05 0.06
N HIS A 171 0.33 -6.69 0.22
CA HIS A 171 0.70 -7.35 1.46
C HIS A 171 0.73 -6.35 2.62
N LYS A 172 1.40 -5.20 2.43
CA LYS A 172 1.43 -4.11 3.41
C LYS A 172 0.03 -3.60 3.75
N ILE A 173 -0.85 -3.43 2.77
CA ILE A 173 -2.25 -3.03 3.00
C ILE A 173 -2.96 -4.03 3.91
N ASN A 174 -2.79 -5.33 3.66
CA ASN A 174 -3.42 -6.37 4.48
C ASN A 174 -2.90 -6.35 5.92
N GLU A 175 -1.59 -6.15 6.13
CA GLU A 175 -1.01 -6.02 7.47
C GLU A 175 -1.60 -4.82 8.22
N ILE A 176 -1.73 -3.67 7.54
CA ILE A 176 -2.34 -2.46 8.12
C ILE A 176 -3.80 -2.71 8.49
N ASP A 177 -4.55 -3.40 7.64
CA ASP A 177 -5.95 -3.76 7.92
C ASP A 177 -6.09 -4.64 9.15
N GLU A 178 -5.21 -5.63 9.33
CA GLU A 178 -5.21 -6.46 10.52
C GLU A 178 -4.90 -5.65 11.79
N ILE A 179 -3.96 -4.70 11.73
CA ILE A 179 -3.69 -3.78 12.84
C ILE A 179 -4.94 -2.95 13.19
N ILE A 180 -5.61 -2.37 12.18
CA ILE A 180 -6.82 -1.57 12.38
C ILE A 180 -7.93 -2.43 13.03
N LYS A 181 -8.18 -3.63 12.51
CA LYS A 181 -9.18 -4.54 13.06
C LYS A 181 -8.88 -4.92 14.50
N LYS A 182 -7.62 -5.27 14.82
CA LYS A 182 -7.19 -5.56 16.19
C LYS A 182 -7.42 -4.35 17.10
N GLY A 183 -7.07 -3.14 16.65
CA GLY A 183 -7.29 -1.90 17.40
C GLY A 183 -8.77 -1.61 17.69
N ILE A 184 -9.66 -1.78 16.71
CA ILE A 184 -11.11 -1.62 16.88
C ILE A 184 -11.64 -2.62 17.92
N LYS A 185 -11.28 -3.89 17.77
CA LYS A 185 -11.72 -4.96 18.68
C LYS A 185 -11.19 -4.74 20.11
N LEU A 186 -9.95 -4.26 20.26
CA LEU A 186 -9.39 -3.90 21.56
C LEU A 186 -10.15 -2.76 22.24
N ASN A 187 -10.57 -1.75 21.47
CA ASN A 187 -11.38 -0.65 21.98
C ASN A 187 -12.78 -1.12 22.40
N GLU A 188 -13.46 -1.91 21.57
CA GLU A 188 -14.77 -2.49 21.92
C GLU A 188 -14.68 -3.37 23.17
N ALA A 189 -13.64 -4.21 23.28
CA ALA A 189 -13.40 -5.03 24.47
C ALA A 189 -13.21 -4.17 25.74
N SER A 190 -12.47 -3.06 25.62
CA SER A 190 -12.24 -2.13 26.74
C SER A 190 -13.53 -1.42 27.16
N GLN A 191 -14.37 -1.02 26.21
CA GLN A 191 -15.67 -0.42 26.49
C GLN A 191 -16.61 -1.40 27.21
N LEU A 192 -16.69 -2.64 26.72
CA LEU A 192 -17.49 -3.69 27.36
C LEU A 192 -17.00 -4.00 28.79
N GLU A 193 -15.68 -3.96 29.02
CA GLU A 193 -15.12 -4.10 30.37
C GLU A 193 -15.61 -2.95 31.29
N THR A 194 -15.53 -1.70 30.82
CA THR A 194 -16.02 -0.53 31.58
C THR A 194 -17.52 -0.60 31.83
N GLU A 195 -18.33 -0.97 30.83
CA GLU A 195 -19.77 -1.18 31.02
C GLU A 195 -20.06 -2.26 32.07
N GLY A 196 -19.27 -3.34 32.09
CA GLY A 196 -19.34 -4.37 33.11
C GLY A 196 -19.08 -3.82 34.52
N ASP A 197 -18.04 -2.99 34.67
CA ASP A 197 -17.70 -2.34 35.95
C ASP A 197 -18.84 -1.42 36.45
N GLU A 198 -19.48 -0.67 35.54
CA GLU A 198 -20.63 0.19 35.88
C GLU A 198 -21.86 -0.62 36.30
N LEU A 199 -22.18 -1.69 35.58
CA LEU A 199 -23.30 -2.58 35.88
C LEU A 199 -23.11 -3.31 37.21
N ALA A 200 -21.89 -3.74 37.51
CA ALA A 200 -21.53 -4.34 38.79
C ALA A 200 -21.81 -3.38 39.96
N THR A 201 -21.46 -2.10 39.78
CA THR A 201 -21.74 -1.04 40.77
C THR A 201 -23.24 -0.83 40.99
N LYS A 202 -24.05 -0.97 39.94
CA LYS A 202 -25.53 -0.92 39.99
C LYS A 202 -26.18 -2.20 40.52
N ARG A 203 -25.39 -3.19 40.96
CA ARG A 203 -25.84 -4.53 41.38
C ARG A 203 -26.52 -5.35 40.26
N GLU A 204 -26.27 -5.02 39.00
CA GLU A 204 -26.79 -5.73 37.82
C GLU A 204 -25.85 -6.87 37.39
N TYR A 205 -25.63 -7.84 38.28
CA TYR A 205 -24.55 -8.84 38.16
C TYR A 205 -24.60 -9.71 36.91
N GLU A 206 -25.77 -10.21 36.53
CA GLU A 206 -25.88 -11.11 35.37
C GLU A 206 -25.56 -10.37 34.06
N VAL A 207 -25.97 -9.10 33.98
CA VAL A 207 -25.67 -8.25 32.83
C VAL A 207 -24.19 -7.86 32.82
N ALA A 208 -23.63 -7.50 33.98
CA ALA A 208 -22.19 -7.25 34.12
C ALA A 208 -21.35 -8.47 33.69
N LYS A 209 -21.74 -9.68 34.13
CA LYS A 209 -21.10 -10.94 33.76
C LYS A 209 -21.15 -11.19 32.26
N LEU A 210 -22.26 -10.87 31.60
CA LEU A 210 -22.37 -10.97 30.15
C LEU A 210 -21.40 -10.01 29.43
N ARG A 211 -21.30 -8.75 29.89
CA ARG A 211 -20.35 -7.76 29.34
C ARG A 211 -18.91 -8.20 29.49
N TYR A 212 -18.52 -8.64 30.69
CA TYR A 212 -17.16 -9.15 30.92
C TYR A 212 -16.84 -10.39 30.09
N ASN A 213 -17.77 -11.34 29.93
CA ASN A 213 -17.51 -12.52 29.09
C ASN A 213 -17.24 -12.12 27.64
N ARG A 214 -18.00 -11.17 27.09
CA ARG A 214 -17.78 -10.66 25.73
C ARG A 214 -16.44 -9.93 25.62
N ALA A 215 -16.09 -9.08 26.60
CA ALA A 215 -14.80 -8.41 26.66
C ALA A 215 -13.63 -9.41 26.72
N LYS A 216 -13.73 -10.44 27.57
CA LYS A 216 -12.75 -11.52 27.72
C LYS A 216 -12.50 -12.23 26.39
N THR A 217 -13.55 -12.65 25.69
CA THR A 217 -13.43 -13.29 24.37
C THR A 217 -12.68 -12.39 23.38
N MET A 218 -13.04 -11.11 23.33
CA MET A 218 -12.37 -10.17 22.42
C MET A 218 -10.90 -9.94 22.76
N PHE A 219 -10.55 -9.85 24.06
CA PHE A 219 -9.15 -9.76 24.48
C PHE A 219 -8.34 -11.01 24.07
N PHE A 220 -8.91 -12.21 24.20
CA PHE A 220 -8.26 -13.43 23.69
C PHE A 220 -8.02 -13.40 22.18
N GLU A 221 -9.01 -12.94 21.40
CA GLU A 221 -8.91 -12.88 19.94
C GLU A 221 -7.89 -11.85 19.43
N VAL A 222 -7.47 -10.90 20.26
CA VAL A 222 -6.39 -9.94 19.94
C VAL A 222 -5.10 -10.22 20.73
N ASP A 223 -4.94 -11.44 21.22
CA ASP A 223 -3.74 -11.93 21.91
C ASP A 223 -3.42 -11.20 23.24
N MET A 224 -4.42 -10.55 23.87
CA MET A 224 -4.30 -9.84 25.14
C MET A 224 -4.64 -10.74 26.35
N ASN A 225 -3.98 -11.91 26.42
CA ASN A 225 -4.31 -12.99 27.37
C ASN A 225 -4.30 -12.55 28.83
N VAL A 226 -3.31 -11.75 29.25
CA VAL A 226 -3.22 -11.23 30.64
C VAL A 226 -4.45 -10.38 31.00
N ARG A 227 -4.92 -9.56 30.06
CA ARG A 227 -6.11 -8.73 30.29
C ARG A 227 -7.38 -9.58 30.30
N ALA A 228 -7.45 -10.60 29.45
CA ALA A 228 -8.56 -11.56 29.46
C ALA A 228 -8.63 -12.35 30.80
N GLU A 229 -7.49 -12.72 31.38
CA GLU A 229 -7.40 -13.35 32.70
C GLU A 229 -7.85 -12.39 33.82
N ASN A 230 -7.45 -11.12 33.77
CA ASN A 230 -7.93 -10.12 34.73
C ASN A 230 -9.46 -9.95 34.67
N VAL A 231 -10.05 -9.97 33.47
CA VAL A 231 -11.51 -9.93 33.31
C VAL A 231 -12.16 -11.22 33.86
N ASP A 232 -11.50 -12.37 33.75
CA ASP A 232 -11.98 -13.63 34.36
C ASP A 232 -12.02 -13.56 35.89
N ILE A 233 -11.05 -12.88 36.51
CA ILE A 233 -11.05 -12.61 37.95
C ILE A 233 -12.25 -11.72 38.31
N LYS A 234 -12.48 -10.62 37.57
CA LYS A 234 -13.66 -9.76 37.77
C LYS A 234 -14.98 -10.56 37.70
N ILE A 235 -15.10 -11.48 36.75
CA ILE A 235 -16.27 -12.36 36.63
C ILE A 235 -16.48 -13.21 37.88
N LYS A 236 -15.41 -13.80 38.44
CA LYS A 236 -15.47 -14.60 39.67
C LYS A 236 -15.82 -13.72 40.88
N ASP A 237 -15.26 -12.52 40.96
CA ASP A 237 -15.52 -11.58 42.03
C ASP A 237 -16.98 -11.06 42.03
N LEU A 238 -17.67 -11.03 40.88
CA LEU A 238 -19.09 -10.68 40.84
C LEU A 238 -19.96 -11.64 41.65
N ASP A 239 -19.68 -12.95 41.61
CA ASP A 239 -20.46 -13.93 42.35
C ASP A 239 -20.27 -13.72 43.87
N ILE A 240 -19.05 -13.38 44.30
CA ILE A 240 -18.72 -13.01 45.69
C ILE A 240 -19.45 -11.71 46.09
N LEU A 241 -19.41 -10.69 45.22
CA LEU A 241 -20.02 -9.39 45.47
C LEU A 241 -21.55 -9.47 45.57
N LYS A 242 -22.18 -10.31 44.74
CA LYS A 242 -23.62 -10.58 44.77
C LYS A 242 -24.04 -11.21 46.09
N GLU A 243 -23.32 -12.22 46.57
CA GLU A 243 -23.61 -12.84 47.86
C GLU A 243 -23.34 -11.88 49.03
N TYR A 244 -22.32 -11.03 48.93
CA TYR A 244 -22.06 -9.99 49.92
C TYR A 244 -23.23 -9.00 50.02
N HIS A 245 -23.75 -8.50 48.89
CA HIS A 245 -24.89 -7.59 48.94
C HIS A 245 -26.18 -8.26 49.43
N LYS A 246 -26.40 -9.55 49.16
CA LYS A 246 -27.52 -10.29 49.80
C LYS A 246 -27.37 -10.33 51.32
N ALA A 247 -26.16 -10.53 51.84
CA ALA A 247 -25.89 -10.52 53.28
C ALA A 247 -26.22 -9.14 53.89
N VAL A 248 -25.82 -8.06 53.21
CA VAL A 248 -26.15 -6.67 53.57
C VAL A 248 -27.66 -6.45 53.57
N ASP A 249 -28.38 -6.93 52.56
CA ASP A 249 -29.83 -6.78 52.46
C ASP A 249 -30.55 -7.51 53.60
N PHE A 250 -30.08 -8.71 54.01
CA PHE A 250 -30.59 -9.40 55.19
C PHE A 250 -30.34 -8.63 56.50
N GLU A 251 -29.17 -8.00 56.63
CA GLU A 251 -28.84 -7.19 57.80
C GLU A 251 -29.72 -5.94 57.90
N ILE A 252 -29.93 -5.23 56.78
CA ILE A 252 -30.84 -4.08 56.69
C ILE A 252 -32.28 -4.49 57.04
N LEU A 253 -32.73 -5.64 56.51
CA LEU A 253 -34.05 -6.19 56.83
C LEU A 253 -34.19 -6.51 58.33
N ALA A 254 -33.14 -7.09 58.92
CA ALA A 254 -33.10 -7.38 60.36
C ALA A 254 -33.15 -6.11 61.22
N ASP A 255 -32.39 -5.07 60.85
CA ASP A 255 -32.40 -3.75 61.51
C ASP A 255 -33.79 -3.11 61.46
N SER A 256 -34.50 -3.27 60.33
CA SER A 256 -35.89 -2.84 60.17
C SER A 256 -36.86 -3.61 61.08
N TYR A 257 -36.76 -4.95 61.14
CA TYR A 257 -37.58 -5.75 62.06
C TYR A 257 -37.30 -5.42 63.53
N TYR A 258 -36.03 -5.19 63.88
CA TYR A 258 -35.62 -4.82 65.21
C TYR A 258 -36.24 -3.48 65.64
N SER A 259 -36.16 -2.47 64.76
CA SER A 259 -36.75 -1.14 64.95
C SER A 259 -38.27 -1.24 65.16
N ASN A 260 -38.93 -2.14 64.44
CA ASN A 260 -40.36 -2.42 64.56
C ASN A 260 -40.71 -3.37 65.73
N LYS A 261 -39.77 -3.66 66.64
CA LYS A 261 -39.93 -4.56 67.80
C LYS A 261 -40.31 -5.99 67.45
N ASN A 262 -40.15 -6.41 66.18
CA ASN A 262 -40.35 -7.78 65.74
C ASN A 262 -39.06 -8.57 65.92
N TYR A 263 -38.69 -8.82 67.18
CA TYR A 263 -37.38 -9.35 67.52
C TYR A 263 -37.15 -10.79 67.06
N LYS A 264 -38.20 -11.60 66.92
CA LYS A 264 -38.08 -12.96 66.38
C LYS A 264 -37.61 -12.93 64.92
N LYS A 265 -38.29 -12.16 64.07
CA LYS A 265 -37.89 -12.00 62.66
C LYS A 265 -36.54 -11.31 62.52
N ALA A 266 -36.23 -10.33 63.38
CA ALA A 266 -34.91 -9.70 63.41
C ALA A 266 -33.79 -10.73 63.67
N LEU A 267 -33.97 -11.64 64.63
CA LEU A 267 -32.99 -12.70 64.90
C LEU A 267 -32.83 -13.65 63.71
N GLU A 268 -33.91 -14.08 63.08
CA GLU A 268 -33.88 -14.93 61.89
C GLU A 268 -33.07 -14.26 60.76
N SER A 269 -33.34 -12.99 60.47
CA SER A 269 -32.63 -12.23 59.42
C SER A 269 -31.16 -11.94 59.78
N TYR A 270 -30.83 -11.58 61.03
CA TYR A 270 -29.43 -11.42 61.44
C TYR A 270 -28.65 -12.74 61.36
N HIS A 271 -29.26 -13.87 61.72
CA HIS A 271 -28.62 -15.17 61.57
C HIS A 271 -28.34 -15.49 60.09
N ALA A 272 -29.28 -15.20 59.18
CA ALA A 272 -29.07 -15.34 57.75
C ALA A 272 -27.91 -14.47 57.22
N ALA A 273 -27.87 -13.18 57.60
CA ALA A 273 -26.78 -12.27 57.25
C ALA A 273 -25.42 -12.79 57.77
N LYS A 274 -25.37 -13.20 59.05
CA LYS A 274 -24.16 -13.75 59.66
C LYS A 274 -23.63 -14.96 58.89
N THR A 275 -24.48 -15.94 58.59
CA THR A 275 -24.08 -17.14 57.85
C THR A 275 -23.51 -16.81 56.47
N MET A 276 -24.06 -15.80 55.80
CA MET A 276 -23.50 -15.34 54.52
C MET A 276 -22.13 -14.66 54.70
N TYR A 277 -21.99 -13.75 55.67
CA TYR A 277 -20.70 -13.11 55.95
C TYR A 277 -19.61 -14.12 56.36
N GLU A 278 -19.95 -15.15 57.13
CA GLU A 278 -19.04 -16.26 57.48
C GLU A 278 -18.55 -17.00 56.24
N LYS A 279 -19.46 -17.35 55.32
CA LYS A 279 -19.11 -18.01 54.05
C LYS A 279 -18.19 -17.16 53.17
N LEU A 280 -18.31 -15.84 53.27
CA LEU A 280 -17.52 -14.87 52.52
C LEU A 280 -16.26 -14.41 53.28
N TYR A 281 -15.96 -15.01 54.42
CA TYR A 281 -14.82 -14.66 55.29
C TYR A 281 -14.78 -13.17 55.70
N LYS A 282 -15.95 -12.54 55.86
CA LYS A 282 -16.12 -11.14 56.26
C LYS A 282 -16.14 -10.99 57.79
N ILE A 283 -14.99 -11.25 58.41
CA ILE A 283 -14.84 -11.37 59.87
C ILE A 283 -15.36 -10.14 60.63
N ARG A 284 -15.11 -8.93 60.12
CA ARG A 284 -15.55 -7.69 60.79
C ARG A 284 -17.08 -7.59 60.85
N GLU A 285 -17.74 -7.89 59.74
CA GLU A 285 -19.19 -7.90 59.61
C GLU A 285 -19.82 -9.02 60.44
N VAL A 286 -19.18 -10.19 60.50
CA VAL A 286 -19.60 -11.29 61.39
C VAL A 286 -19.65 -10.82 62.85
N ILE A 287 -18.59 -10.19 63.34
CA ILE A 287 -18.51 -9.68 64.72
C ILE A 287 -19.61 -8.63 64.97
N ALA A 288 -19.79 -7.69 64.04
CA ALA A 288 -20.81 -6.65 64.15
C ALA A 288 -22.23 -7.23 64.23
N VAL A 289 -22.56 -8.21 63.37
CA VAL A 289 -23.87 -8.87 63.39
C VAL A 289 -24.05 -9.72 64.65
N GLU A 290 -23.02 -10.37 65.18
CA GLU A 290 -23.09 -11.11 66.45
C GLU A 290 -23.48 -10.21 67.63
N GLU A 291 -22.94 -9.01 67.69
CA GLU A 291 -23.34 -8.03 68.71
C GLU A 291 -24.82 -7.64 68.57
N LYS A 292 -25.30 -7.42 67.34
CA LYS A 292 -26.71 -7.13 67.06
C LYS A 292 -27.61 -8.29 67.47
N ILE A 293 -27.20 -9.54 67.22
CA ILE A 293 -27.90 -10.75 67.68
C ILE A 293 -27.98 -10.79 69.21
N LYS A 294 -26.86 -10.56 69.91
CA LYS A 294 -26.81 -10.56 71.38
C LYS A 294 -27.74 -9.50 71.97
N LYS A 295 -27.70 -8.27 71.43
CA LYS A 295 -28.59 -7.17 71.84
C LYS A 295 -30.07 -7.54 71.64
N THR A 296 -30.40 -8.15 70.50
CA THR A 296 -31.76 -8.60 70.17
C THR A 296 -32.25 -9.70 71.11
N LYS A 297 -31.41 -10.70 71.42
CA LYS A 297 -31.73 -11.77 72.37
C LYS A 297 -32.06 -11.24 73.77
N ASN A 298 -31.37 -10.20 74.22
CA ASN A 298 -31.65 -9.56 75.51
C ASN A 298 -33.03 -8.87 75.52
N LYS A 299 -33.44 -8.26 74.40
CA LYS A 299 -34.77 -7.64 74.28
C LYS A 299 -35.90 -8.66 74.25
N THR A 300 -35.74 -9.79 73.55
CA THR A 300 -36.72 -10.89 73.59
C THR A 300 -36.92 -11.45 75.00
N LYS A 301 -35.83 -11.65 75.75
CA LYS A 301 -35.90 -12.17 77.14
C LYS A 301 -36.61 -11.20 78.08
N PHE A 302 -36.41 -9.89 77.89
CA PHE A 302 -37.02 -8.86 78.73
C PHE A 302 -38.53 -8.69 78.49
N LEU A 303 -39.03 -9.05 77.30
CA LEU A 303 -40.43 -8.87 76.91
C LEU A 303 -41.32 -10.10 77.11
N GLY A 304 -40.78 -11.20 77.66
CA GLY A 304 -41.57 -12.39 78.02
C GLY A 304 -42.21 -13.13 76.84
N VAL A 305 -41.77 -12.89 75.60
CA VAL A 305 -42.26 -13.59 74.41
C VAL A 305 -41.51 -14.92 74.30
N PHE A 306 -42.06 -15.97 74.91
CA PHE A 306 -41.72 -17.37 74.67
C PHE A 306 -42.82 -18.03 73.84
#